data_AF-A0AAN8FDK4-F1
#
_entry.id   AF-A0AAN8FDK4-F1
#
_cell.length_a   1.000
_cell.length_b   1.000
_cell.length_c   1.000
_cell.angle_alpha   90.00
_cell.angle_beta   90.00
_cell.angle_gamma   90.00
#
_symmetry.space_group_name_H-M   'P 1'
#
loop_
_entity.id
_entity.type
_entity.pdbx_description
1 polymer ?
#
loop_
_entity_poly.entity_id
_entity_poly.type
_entity_poly.pdbx_seq_one_letter_code
_entity_poly.pdbx_strand_id
1 'polypeptide(L)'
;SDCWHYMQTGTEFIKLRGPTRHFRRLFSLDADLSHIRWTPTNKKPHKARIAIEDIREIRVGKNTEQLRHSDANYGDLQVVVLIILSELHSTSIIL
;
A
#
# COMPACT_ATOMS: atom_id res chain seq x y z
N SER A 1 -14.84 -5.66 16.35
CA SER A 1 -14.75 -5.79 14.88
C SER A 1 -13.35 -6.22 14.57
N ASP A 2 -13.20 -7.38 13.94
CA ASP A 2 -11.88 -7.97 13.68
C ASP A 2 -11.14 -7.17 12.59
N CYS A 3 -9.82 -7.04 12.73
CA CYS A 3 -8.98 -6.29 11.78
C CYS A 3 -9.10 -6.81 10.34
N TRP A 4 -9.28 -8.12 10.17
CA TRP A 4 -9.52 -8.76 8.87
C TRP A 4 -10.79 -8.26 8.19
N HIS A 5 -11.90 -8.22 8.93
CA HIS A 5 -13.16 -7.75 8.39
C HIS A 5 -13.09 -6.28 7.99
N TYR A 6 -12.44 -5.46 8.81
CA TYR A 6 -12.20 -4.05 8.49
C TYR A 6 -11.39 -3.90 7.18
N MET A 7 -10.29 -4.63 7.03
CA MET A 7 -9.48 -4.62 5.81
C MET A 7 -10.24 -5.14 4.58
N GLN A 8 -11.17 -6.08 4.75
CA GLN A 8 -12.02 -6.60 3.67
C GLN A 8 -13.09 -5.59 3.23
N THR A 9 -13.62 -4.77 4.14
CA THR A 9 -14.59 -3.71 3.79
C THR A 9 -13.98 -2.59 2.95
N GLY A 10 -12.66 -2.45 2.99
CA GLY A 10 -11.90 -1.49 2.22
C GLY A 10 -11.55 -0.25 3.03
N THR A 11 -10.33 0.23 2.85
CA THR A 11 -9.81 1.42 3.54
C THR A 11 -9.05 2.29 2.56
N GLU A 12 -9.21 3.61 2.67
CA GLU A 12 -8.49 4.55 1.83
C GLU A 12 -7.05 4.72 2.30
N PHE A 13 -6.10 4.47 1.40
CA PHE A 13 -4.67 4.60 1.65
C PHE A 13 -3.97 5.30 0.48
N ILE A 14 -2.70 5.66 0.65
CA ILE A 14 -1.90 6.37 -0.35
C ILE A 14 -0.84 5.44 -0.93
N LYS A 15 -0.95 5.15 -2.23
CA LYS A 15 0.12 4.48 -2.97
C LYS A 15 1.19 5.48 -3.39
N LEU A 16 2.43 5.28 -2.97
CA LEU A 16 3.56 6.07 -3.44
C LEU A 16 4.19 5.43 -4.67
N ARG A 17 4.59 6.28 -5.63
CA ARG A 17 5.38 5.88 -6.79
C ARG A 17 6.50 6.89 -7.02
N GLY A 18 7.59 6.73 -6.28
CA GLY A 18 8.65 7.73 -6.21
C GLY A 18 8.25 8.93 -5.34
N PRO A 19 9.09 9.99 -5.32
CA PRO A 19 8.98 11.08 -4.34
C PRO A 19 7.68 11.90 -4.43
N THR A 20 7.21 12.16 -5.65
CA THR A 20 6.18 13.15 -5.95
C THR A 20 4.83 12.57 -6.38
N ARG A 21 4.76 11.28 -6.71
CA ARG A 21 3.52 10.67 -7.26
C ARG A 21 2.80 9.88 -6.18
N HIS A 22 1.72 10.47 -5.67
CA HIS A 22 0.92 9.91 -4.59
C HIS A 22 -0.49 9.64 -5.11
N PHE A 23 -1.02 8.45 -4.85
CA PHE A 23 -2.34 8.05 -5.35
C PHE A 23 -3.19 7.53 -4.20
N ARG A 24 -4.19 8.31 -3.79
CA ARG A 24 -5.22 7.87 -2.84
C ARG A 24 -6.10 6.81 -3.50
N ARG A 25 -6.20 5.62 -2.92
CA ARG A 25 -6.98 4.50 -3.45
C ARG A 25 -7.68 3.77 -2.32
N LEU A 26 -8.80 3.14 -2.63
CA LEU A 26 -9.40 2.16 -1.74
C LEU A 26 -8.64 0.86 -1.87
N PHE A 27 -8.13 0.34 -0.76
CA PHE A 27 -7.49 -0.96 -0.68
C PHE A 27 -8.38 -1.91 0.09
N SER A 28 -8.47 -3.16 -0.36
CA SER A 28 -9.21 -4.21 0.34
C SER A 28 -8.41 -5.50 0.36
N LEU A 29 -8.58 -6.29 1.42
CA LEU A 29 -8.09 -7.65 1.48
C LEU A 29 -9.10 -8.61 0.84
N ASP A 30 -8.63 -9.61 0.11
CA ASP A 30 -9.49 -10.66 -0.44
C ASP A 30 -10.11 -11.52 0.69
N ALA A 31 -11.27 -12.12 0.41
CA ALA A 31 -11.99 -12.95 1.39
C ALA A 31 -11.19 -14.19 1.82
N ASP A 32 -10.35 -14.71 0.92
CA ASP A 32 -9.44 -15.84 1.13
C ASP A 32 -8.09 -15.43 1.75
N LEU A 33 -7.93 -14.15 2.08
CA LEU A 33 -6.72 -13.56 2.65
C LEU A 33 -5.47 -13.70 1.75
N SER A 34 -5.64 -13.92 0.45
CA SER A 34 -4.53 -14.20 -0.47
C SER A 34 -3.91 -12.94 -1.08
N HIS A 35 -4.67 -11.85 -1.24
CA HIS A 35 -4.21 -10.63 -1.88
C HIS A 35 -4.76 -9.37 -1.23
N ILE A 36 -3.95 -8.30 -1.24
CA ILE A 36 -4.44 -6.93 -1.06
C ILE A 36 -4.65 -6.33 -2.46
N ARG A 37 -5.86 -5.83 -2.71
CA ARG A 37 -6.24 -5.18 -3.97
C ARG A 37 -6.42 -3.69 -3.77
N TRP A 38 -6.30 -2.93 -4.85
CA TRP A 38 -6.68 -1.51 -4.85
C TRP A 38 -7.41 -1.13 -6.13
N THR A 39 -8.11 0.00 -6.11
CA THR A 39 -8.81 0.51 -7.29
C THR A 39 -7.82 0.72 -8.46
N PRO A 40 -8.00 0.05 -9.62
CA PRO A 40 -7.06 0.14 -10.74
C PRO A 40 -7.03 1.53 -11.37
N THR A 41 -5.88 1.92 -11.91
CA THR A 41 -5.69 3.24 -12.53
C THR A 41 -5.64 3.21 -14.06
N ASN A 42 -5.67 2.02 -14.66
CA ASN A 42 -5.60 1.84 -16.10
C ASN A 42 -6.38 0.58 -16.52
N LYS A 43 -6.40 0.32 -17.83
CA LYS A 43 -7.07 -0.84 -18.45
C LYS A 43 -6.47 -2.22 -18.08
N LYS A 44 -5.52 -2.31 -17.14
CA LYS A 44 -4.88 -3.58 -16.69
C LYS A 44 -5.20 -3.86 -15.21
N PRO A 45 -6.45 -4.22 -14.87
CA PRO A 45 -6.90 -4.38 -13.48
C PRO A 45 -6.18 -5.50 -12.71
N HIS A 46 -5.70 -6.53 -13.41
CA HIS A 46 -4.92 -7.63 -12.80
C HIS A 46 -3.62 -7.18 -12.12
N LYS A 47 -3.12 -5.98 -12.45
CA LYS A 47 -1.92 -5.39 -11.82
C LYS A 47 -2.24 -4.61 -10.54
N ALA A 48 -3.51 -4.43 -10.20
CA ALA A 48 -3.94 -3.66 -9.05
C ALA A 48 -4.11 -4.54 -7.80
N ARG A 49 -3.13 -5.40 -7.56
CA ARG A 49 -3.08 -6.31 -6.41
C ARG A 49 -1.65 -6.67 -6.04
N ILE A 50 -1.47 -7.11 -4.81
CA ILE A 50 -0.28 -7.79 -4.30
C ILE A 50 -0.71 -9.08 -3.61
N ALA A 51 0.00 -10.18 -3.87
CA ALA A 51 -0.20 -11.40 -3.11
C ALA A 51 0.41 -11.25 -1.71
N ILE A 52 -0.27 -11.74 -0.68
CA ILE A 52 0.23 -11.67 0.71
C ILE A 52 1.58 -12.37 0.85
N GLU A 53 1.81 -13.46 0.11
CA GLU A 53 3.09 -14.19 0.09
C GLU A 53 4.27 -13.37 -0.48
N ASP A 54 3.99 -12.36 -1.30
CA ASP A 54 5.02 -11.47 -1.87
C ASP A 54 5.44 -10.34 -0.90
N ILE A 55 4.72 -10.19 0.23
CA ILE A 55 5.04 -9.19 1.24
C ILE A 55 6.23 -9.69 2.06
N ARG A 56 7.38 -9.04 1.89
CA ARG A 56 8.61 -9.38 2.62
C ARG A 56 8.81 -8.57 3.89
N GLU A 57 8.29 -7.35 3.93
CA GLU A 57 8.54 -6.44 5.04
C GLU A 57 7.40 -5.44 5.23
N ILE A 58 7.02 -5.24 6.49
CA ILE A 58 6.07 -4.20 6.93
C ILE A 58 6.82 -3.27 7.87
N ARG A 59 6.92 -1.98 7.52
CA ARG A 59 7.54 -0.96 8.38
C ARG A 59 6.49 0.01 8.86
N VAL A 60 6.58 0.43 10.11
CA VAL A 60 5.72 1.49 10.67
C VAL A 60 6.54 2.76 10.82
N GLY A 61 5.95 3.90 10.46
CA GLY A 61 6.49 5.23 10.66
C GLY A 61 7.16 5.85 9.43
N LYS A 62 7.65 7.08 9.62
CA LYS A 62 8.20 7.97 8.58
C LYS A 62 9.68 7.68 8.24
N ASN A 63 10.28 6.65 8.85
CA ASN A 63 11.72 6.35 8.73
C ASN A 63 12.11 5.55 7.49
N THR A 64 11.19 5.32 6.56
CA THR A 64 11.55 4.71 5.27
C THR A 64 12.18 5.76 4.36
N GLU A 65 13.19 5.35 3.59
CA GLU A 65 13.90 6.22 2.66
C GLU A 65 12.93 6.93 1.70
N GLN A 66 11.89 6.22 1.26
CA GLN A 66 10.86 6.74 0.35
C GLN A 66 10.03 7.87 0.96
N LEU A 67 9.68 7.80 2.26
CA LEU A 67 8.97 8.89 2.94
C LEU A 67 9.88 10.07 3.23
N ARG A 68 11.15 9.82 3.57
CA ARG A 68 12.11 10.88 3.88
C ARG A 68 12.36 11.79 2.68
N HIS A 69 12.23 11.26 1.46
CA HIS A 69 12.36 12.01 0.21
C HIS A 69 11.02 12.51 -0.34
N SER A 70 9.91 12.28 0.35
CA SER A 70 8.61 12.77 -0.09
C SER A 70 8.35 14.18 0.45
N ASP A 71 7.97 15.11 -0.43
CA ASP A 71 7.62 16.50 -0.05
C ASP A 71 6.26 16.62 0.68
N ALA A 72 5.54 15.51 0.86
CA ALA A 72 4.23 15.52 1.50
C ALA A 72 4.34 15.49 3.03
N ASN A 73 3.78 16.50 3.67
CA ASN A 73 3.68 16.57 5.13
C ASN A 73 2.51 15.68 5.61
N TYR A 74 2.79 14.41 5.89
CA TYR A 74 1.82 13.46 6.46
C TYR A 74 1.72 13.61 7.98
N GLY A 75 1.43 14.84 8.46
CA GLY A 75 1.51 15.29 9.86
C GLY A 75 1.10 14.25 10.90
N ASP A 76 -0.08 13.64 10.74
CA ASP A 76 -0.70 12.79 11.76
C ASP A 76 -1.13 11.39 11.27
N LEU A 77 -0.73 10.98 10.07
CA LEU A 77 -1.06 9.65 9.58
C LEU A 77 -0.22 8.62 10.35
N GLN A 78 -0.85 7.57 10.89
CA GLN A 78 -0.17 6.38 11.37
C GLN A 78 0.38 5.61 10.16
N VAL A 79 1.41 6.19 9.52
CA VAL A 79 2.00 5.71 8.27
C VAL A 79 2.53 4.29 8.48
N VAL A 80 1.85 3.29 7.94
CA VAL A 80 2.40 1.93 7.81
C VAL A 80 2.87 1.78 6.38
N VAL A 81 4.19 1.75 6.18
CA VAL A 81 4.81 1.57 4.88
C VAL A 81 4.97 0.08 4.63
N LEU A 82 4.17 -0.45 3.71
CA LEU A 82 4.40 -1.76 3.15
C LEU A 82 5.50 -1.64 2.09
N ILE A 83 6.68 -2.19 2.37
CA ILE A 83 7.78 -2.23 1.40
C ILE A 83 7.69 -3.56 0.65
N ILE A 84 7.27 -3.48 -0.60
CA ILE A 84 7.20 -4.63 -1.50
C ILE A 84 8.54 -4.72 -2.23
N LEU A 85 9.40 -5.64 -1.79
CA LEU A 85 10.59 -6.04 -2.53
C LEU A 85 10.19 -7.17 -3.49
N SER A 86 9.74 -6.81 -4.70
CA SER A 86 9.72 -7.74 -5.82
C SER A 86 10.93 -7.48 -6.70
N GLU A 87 11.58 -8.53 -7.21
CA GLU A 87 12.84 -8.46 -7.98
C GLU A 87 12.79 -7.53 -9.21
N LEU A 88 11.60 -7.10 -9.67
CA LEU A 88 11.45 -6.20 -10.81
C LEU A 88 10.91 -4.80 -10.47
N HIS A 89 10.25 -4.58 -9.34
CA HIS A 89 9.64 -3.28 -9.02
C HIS A 89 9.53 -3.06 -7.50
N SER A 90 10.24 -2.05 -6.97
CA SER A 90 9.97 -1.54 -5.62
C SER A 90 8.68 -0.71 -5.65
N THR A 91 7.61 -1.20 -5.02
CA THR A 91 6.38 -0.44 -4.84
C THR A 91 6.15 -0.26 -3.35
N SER A 92 6.09 0.99 -2.90
CA SER A 92 5.75 1.31 -1.52
C SER A 92 4.27 1.67 -1.44
N ILE A 93 3.54 1.02 -0.54
CA ILE A 93 2.18 1.42 -0.18
C ILE A 93 2.25 2.04 1.20
N ILE A 94 1.72 3.26 1.36
CA ILE A 94 1.52 3.88 2.67
C ILE A 94 0.07 3.64 3.05
N LEU A 95 -0.11 2.84 4.10
CA LEU A 95 -1.36 2.68 4.83
C LEU A 95 -1.46 3.78 5.91
#